data_AF-A0A1V5A3V4-F1
#
_entry.id   AF-A0A1V5A3V4-F1
#
_cell.length_a   1.000
_cell.length_b   1.000
_cell.length_c   1.000
_cell.angle_alpha   90.00
_cell.angle_beta   90.00
_cell.angle_gamma   90.00
#
_symmetry.space_group_name_H-M   'P 1'
#
loop_
_entity.id
_entity.type
_entity.pdbx_description
1 polymer ?
#
loop_
_entity_poly.entity_id
_entity_poly.type
_entity_poly.pdbx_seq_one_letter_code
_entity_poly.pdbx_strand_id
1 'polypeptide(L)'
;MQDPRLRLLAVVALSITAFSGLLGAMLAFIWYLACSGGPGMLRRSWWPLVAFVPLLLVTAALWLTGINWFSYFARLGVVVLIAIFAYQDQKPGEFIQVCAWALGSRLGFDLGLAGEMGFSSIRYLEGEVRRVRQAYQLKKIRVGVRSLLPISTGLVFGILRRAEDQADLLLARGYDRGGTACPGFIATGRDYLASGIAVFLFILCFFPVREFFILAQ
;
A
#
# COMPACT_ATOMS: atom_id res chain seq x y z
N MET A 1 10.32 -1.38 -8.96
CA MET A 1 10.90 -0.08 -9.35
C MET A 1 11.76 0.43 -8.21
N GLN A 2 12.92 1.03 -8.47
CA GLN A 2 13.80 1.51 -7.40
C GLN A 2 13.50 2.95 -6.98
N ASP A 3 13.14 3.82 -7.91
CA ASP A 3 12.77 5.20 -7.57
C ASP A 3 11.35 5.25 -6.95
N PRO A 4 11.20 5.62 -5.68
CA PRO A 4 9.90 5.67 -5.00
C PRO A 4 8.99 6.79 -5.52
N ARG A 5 9.52 7.85 -6.14
CA ARG A 5 8.70 8.91 -6.76
C ARG A 5 7.97 8.39 -7.99
N LEU A 6 8.72 7.75 -8.89
CA LEU A 6 8.17 7.12 -10.10
C LEU A 6 7.24 5.96 -9.76
N ARG A 7 7.57 5.20 -8.70
CA ARG A 7 6.69 4.16 -8.19
C ARG A 7 5.36 4.74 -7.67
N LEU A 8 5.39 5.80 -6.87
CA LEU A 8 4.17 6.45 -6.38
C LEU A 8 3.33 6.99 -7.53
N LEU A 9 3.96 7.66 -8.49
CA LEU A 9 3.28 8.17 -9.68
C LEU A 9 2.60 7.05 -10.46
N ALA A 10 3.33 5.97 -10.75
CA ALA A 10 2.77 4.81 -11.45
C ALA A 10 1.59 4.18 -10.69
N VAL A 11 1.73 4.02 -9.37
CA VAL A 11 0.67 3.47 -8.51
C VAL A 11 -0.59 4.34 -8.57
N VAL A 12 -0.46 5.66 -8.40
CA VAL A 12 -1.61 6.58 -8.47
C VAL A 12 -2.26 6.53 -9.85
N ALA A 13 -1.47 6.63 -10.93
CA ALA A 13 -1.98 6.59 -12.30
C ALA A 13 -2.73 5.27 -12.60
N LEU A 14 -2.16 4.13 -12.21
CA LEU A 14 -2.75 2.82 -12.44
C LEU A 14 -3.96 2.56 -11.55
N SER A 15 -3.98 3.05 -10.31
CA SER A 15 -5.16 2.95 -9.45
C SER A 15 -6.35 3.72 -10.03
N ILE A 16 -6.13 4.93 -10.55
CA ILE A 16 -7.19 5.70 -11.22
C ILE A 16 -7.63 5.00 -12.51
N THR A 17 -6.67 4.47 -13.29
CA THR A 17 -6.96 3.70 -14.51
C THR A 17 -7.75 2.42 -14.20
N ALA A 18 -7.44 1.71 -13.13
CA ALA A 18 -8.16 0.51 -12.72
C ALA A 18 -9.59 0.83 -12.25
N PHE A 19 -9.80 2.01 -11.66
CA PHE A 19 -11.11 2.43 -11.17
C PHE A 19 -12.07 2.88 -12.28
N SER A 20 -11.54 3.49 -13.36
CA SER A 20 -12.33 4.07 -14.44
C SER A 20 -13.22 3.04 -15.17
N GLY A 21 -12.77 1.78 -15.30
CA GLY A 21 -13.53 0.77 -16.03
C GLY A 21 -12.87 -0.60 -16.07
N LEU A 22 -13.58 -1.57 -16.65
CA LEU A 22 -13.08 -2.95 -16.78
C LEU A 22 -11.87 -3.04 -17.72
N LEU A 23 -11.88 -2.28 -18.82
CA LEU A 23 -10.74 -2.18 -19.74
C LEU A 23 -9.51 -1.58 -19.05
N GLY A 24 -9.70 -0.50 -18.27
CA GLY A 24 -8.63 0.11 -17.49
C GLY A 24 -8.06 -0.82 -16.42
N ALA A 25 -8.91 -1.60 -15.75
CA ALA A 25 -8.47 -2.64 -14.82
C ALA A 25 -7.66 -3.75 -15.51
N MET A 26 -8.06 -4.20 -16.70
CA MET A 26 -7.30 -5.19 -17.48
C MET A 26 -5.94 -4.64 -17.92
N LEU A 27 -5.88 -3.41 -18.41
CA LEU A 27 -4.62 -2.77 -18.80
C LEU A 27 -3.67 -2.60 -17.60
N ALA A 28 -4.20 -2.17 -16.46
CA ALA A 28 -3.42 -2.04 -15.23
C ALA A 28 -2.93 -3.41 -14.71
N PHE A 29 -3.72 -4.47 -14.88
CA PHE A 29 -3.32 -5.83 -14.55
C PHE A 29 -2.21 -6.36 -15.48
N ILE A 30 -2.30 -6.08 -16.80
CA ILE A 30 -1.24 -6.43 -17.76
C ILE A 30 0.05 -5.71 -17.40
N TRP A 31 -0.03 -4.41 -17.07
CA TRP A 31 1.12 -3.65 -16.60
C TRP A 31 1.73 -4.27 -15.33
N TYR A 32 0.88 -4.65 -14.36
CA TYR A 32 1.33 -5.30 -13.14
C TYR A 32 2.12 -6.57 -13.47
N LEU A 33 1.62 -7.45 -14.35
CA LEU A 33 2.32 -8.67 -14.72
C LEU A 33 3.66 -8.40 -15.44
N ALA A 34 3.69 -7.43 -16.36
CA ALA A 34 4.87 -7.14 -17.16
C ALA A 34 5.98 -6.40 -16.39
N CYS A 35 5.61 -5.44 -15.53
CA CYS A 35 6.57 -4.50 -14.92
C CYS A 35 6.92 -4.82 -13.46
N SER A 36 6.08 -5.53 -12.71
CA SER A 36 6.35 -5.86 -11.29
C SER A 36 7.13 -7.17 -11.10
N GLY A 37 7.29 -8.00 -12.13
CA GLY A 37 7.80 -9.37 -11.97
C GLY A 37 6.71 -10.40 -11.60
N GLY A 38 5.44 -9.98 -11.63
CA GLY A 38 4.27 -10.85 -11.61
C GLY A 38 4.08 -11.62 -10.30
N PRO A 39 3.63 -12.88 -10.32
CA PRO A 39 3.28 -13.65 -9.12
C PRO A 39 4.49 -14.03 -8.24
N GLY A 40 5.72 -13.82 -8.73
CA GLY A 40 6.94 -14.07 -7.95
C GLY A 40 7.03 -13.23 -6.68
N MET A 41 6.48 -12.01 -6.71
CA MET A 41 6.39 -11.12 -5.55
C MET A 41 5.41 -11.64 -4.49
N LEU A 42 4.26 -12.17 -4.91
CA LEU A 42 3.27 -12.82 -4.03
C LEU A 42 3.81 -14.09 -3.36
N ARG A 43 4.68 -14.84 -4.06
CA ARG A 43 5.28 -16.07 -3.52
C ARG A 43 6.24 -15.80 -2.35
N ARG A 44 6.81 -14.59 -2.27
CA ARG A 44 7.78 -14.21 -1.21
C ARG A 44 7.12 -13.95 0.14
N SER A 45 5.87 -13.49 0.16
CA SER A 45 5.10 -13.29 1.40
C SER A 45 3.60 -13.36 1.13
N TRP A 46 2.91 -14.26 1.83
CA TRP A 46 1.47 -14.47 1.69
C TRP A 46 0.64 -13.47 2.52
N TRP A 47 1.27 -12.73 3.43
CA TRP A 47 0.58 -11.77 4.32
C TRP A 47 -0.22 -10.69 3.59
N PRO A 48 0.24 -10.10 2.47
CA PRO A 48 -0.52 -9.07 1.76
C PRO A 48 -1.81 -9.61 1.13
N LEU A 49 -1.96 -10.94 0.97
CA LEU A 49 -3.23 -11.54 0.52
C LEU A 49 -4.36 -11.35 1.55
N VAL A 50 -4.04 -11.09 2.81
CA VAL A 50 -5.05 -10.75 3.83
C VAL A 50 -5.85 -9.50 3.42
N ALA A 51 -5.27 -8.60 2.63
CA ALA A 51 -5.99 -7.43 2.10
C ALA A 51 -7.16 -7.81 1.17
N PHE A 52 -7.19 -9.04 0.62
CA PHE A 52 -8.33 -9.53 -0.16
C PHE A 52 -9.50 -9.99 0.71
N VAL A 53 -9.31 -10.25 2.01
CA VAL A 53 -10.40 -10.68 2.91
C VAL A 53 -11.52 -9.63 2.99
N PRO A 54 -11.26 -8.34 3.30
CA PRO A 54 -12.32 -7.34 3.31
C PRO A 54 -12.93 -7.14 1.91
N LEU A 55 -12.12 -7.24 0.85
CA LEU A 55 -12.62 -7.16 -0.53
C LEU A 55 -13.61 -8.28 -0.83
N LEU A 56 -13.26 -9.53 -0.49
CA LEU A 56 -14.13 -10.69 -0.67
C LEU A 56 -15.44 -10.53 0.10
N LEU A 57 -15.37 -10.03 1.33
CA LEU A 57 -16.54 -9.78 2.17
C LEU A 57 -17.48 -8.74 1.54
N VAL A 58 -16.94 -7.62 1.05
CA VAL A 58 -17.75 -6.60 0.35
C VAL A 58 -18.36 -7.17 -0.94
N THR A 59 -17.59 -7.95 -1.70
CA THR A 59 -18.11 -8.55 -2.94
C THR A 59 -19.17 -9.62 -2.70
N ALA A 60 -19.06 -10.38 -1.61
CA ALA A 60 -20.08 -11.31 -1.18
C ALA A 60 -21.37 -10.58 -0.77
N ALA A 61 -21.25 -9.45 -0.06
CA ALA A 61 -22.39 -8.60 0.25
C ALA A 61 -23.06 -8.05 -1.03
N LEU A 62 -22.28 -7.59 -2.00
CA LEU A 62 -22.80 -7.10 -3.27
C LEU A 62 -23.51 -8.19 -4.09
N TRP A 63 -22.98 -9.42 -4.05
CA TRP A 63 -23.63 -10.57 -4.69
C TRP A 63 -25.03 -10.82 -4.12
N LEU A 64 -25.19 -10.74 -2.79
CA LEU A 64 -26.49 -10.88 -2.12
C LEU A 64 -27.48 -9.77 -2.51
N THR A 65 -27.00 -8.57 -2.81
CA THR A 65 -27.83 -7.43 -3.25
C THR A 65 -28.20 -7.44 -4.74
N GLY A 66 -27.69 -8.40 -5.53
CA GLY A 66 -27.96 -8.49 -6.97
C GLY A 66 -27.26 -7.42 -7.83
N ILE A 67 -26.33 -6.66 -7.26
CA ILE A 67 -25.51 -5.67 -7.98
C ILE A 67 -24.39 -6.40 -8.73
N ASN A 68 -23.87 -5.80 -9.82
CA ASN A 68 -22.76 -6.31 -10.63
C ASN A 68 -21.44 -6.49 -9.83
N TRP A 69 -21.35 -7.58 -9.07
CA TRP A 69 -20.24 -7.92 -8.17
C TRP A 69 -18.92 -8.17 -8.92
N PHE A 70 -18.98 -8.78 -10.12
CA PHE A 70 -17.79 -9.19 -10.86
C PHE A 70 -16.94 -8.00 -11.34
N SER A 71 -17.59 -6.97 -11.87
CA SER A 71 -16.92 -5.73 -12.31
C SER A 71 -16.24 -5.03 -11.13
N TYR A 72 -16.87 -5.04 -9.96
CA TYR A 72 -16.33 -4.44 -8.75
C TYR A 72 -15.13 -5.22 -8.19
N PHE A 73 -15.25 -6.55 -8.11
CA PHE A 73 -14.17 -7.43 -7.69
C PHE A 73 -12.94 -7.29 -8.59
N ALA A 74 -13.13 -7.23 -9.91
CA ALA A 74 -12.03 -7.07 -10.86
C ALA A 74 -11.30 -5.73 -10.66
N ARG A 75 -12.03 -4.61 -10.58
CA ARG A 75 -11.42 -3.28 -10.41
C ARG A 75 -10.67 -3.17 -9.09
N LEU A 76 -11.33 -3.49 -7.98
CA LEU A 76 -10.70 -3.38 -6.67
C LEU A 76 -9.62 -4.43 -6.45
N GLY A 77 -9.77 -5.64 -7.00
CA GLY A 77 -8.75 -6.68 -6.95
C GLY A 77 -7.44 -6.19 -7.59
N VAL A 78 -7.53 -5.54 -8.75
CA VAL A 78 -6.36 -4.93 -9.41
C VAL A 78 -5.79 -3.77 -8.59
N VAL A 79 -6.62 -2.91 -8.01
CA VAL A 79 -6.15 -1.84 -7.11
C VAL A 79 -5.40 -2.41 -5.91
N VAL A 80 -5.93 -3.48 -5.29
CA VAL A 80 -5.27 -4.17 -4.18
C VAL A 80 -3.93 -4.76 -4.63
N LEU A 81 -3.85 -5.38 -5.82
CA LEU A 81 -2.58 -5.89 -6.36
C LEU A 81 -1.54 -4.77 -6.56
N ILE A 82 -1.95 -3.63 -7.12
CA ILE A 82 -1.07 -2.47 -7.31
C ILE A 82 -0.60 -1.93 -5.94
N ALA A 83 -1.49 -1.89 -4.95
CA ALA A 83 -1.13 -1.48 -3.59
C ALA A 83 -0.12 -2.46 -2.94
N ILE A 84 -0.29 -3.77 -3.14
CA ILE A 84 0.66 -4.78 -2.69
C ILE A 84 2.03 -4.57 -3.33
N PHE A 85 2.08 -4.31 -4.64
CA PHE A 85 3.32 -3.98 -5.34
C PHE A 85 4.00 -2.74 -4.76
N ALA A 86 3.24 -1.67 -4.52
CA ALA A 86 3.75 -0.44 -3.93
C ALA A 86 4.40 -0.69 -2.56
N TYR A 87 3.81 -1.59 -1.77
CA TYR A 87 4.19 -1.87 -0.39
C TYR A 87 5.35 -2.87 -0.24
N GLN A 88 5.38 -3.94 -1.05
CA GLN A 88 6.36 -5.02 -0.88
C GLN A 88 7.80 -4.58 -1.18
N ASP A 89 8.00 -3.65 -2.11
CA ASP A 89 9.33 -3.16 -2.51
C ASP A 89 9.80 -1.95 -1.67
N GLN A 90 9.07 -1.60 -0.61
CA GLN A 90 9.34 -0.38 0.13
C GLN A 90 10.45 -0.53 1.17
N LYS A 91 11.48 0.30 1.01
CA LYS A 91 12.58 0.41 1.98
C LYS A 91 12.22 1.41 3.09
N PRO A 92 12.72 1.20 4.32
CA PRO A 92 12.50 2.14 5.41
C PRO A 92 13.09 3.52 5.07
N GLY A 93 12.33 4.57 5.36
CA GLY A 93 12.69 5.97 5.10
C GLY A 93 12.27 6.52 3.72
N GLU A 94 11.79 5.68 2.81
CA GLU A 94 11.32 6.13 1.49
C GLU A 94 10.07 7.02 1.59
N PHE A 95 9.16 6.76 2.55
CA PHE A 95 7.98 7.61 2.74
C PHE A 95 8.35 9.04 3.14
N ILE A 96 9.28 9.19 4.08
CA ILE A 96 9.74 10.50 4.54
C ILE A 96 10.33 11.28 3.36
N GLN A 97 11.17 10.64 2.54
CA GLN A 97 11.80 11.29 1.39
C GLN A 97 10.78 11.70 0.32
N VAL A 98 9.80 10.85 0.02
CA VAL A 98 8.77 11.14 -0.99
C VAL A 98 7.83 12.24 -0.52
N CYS A 99 7.35 12.18 0.72
CA CYS A 99 6.45 13.20 1.27
C CYS A 99 7.18 14.55 1.45
N ALA A 100 8.42 14.55 1.94
CA ALA A 100 9.22 15.77 2.04
C ALA A 100 9.51 16.40 0.67
N TRP A 101 9.68 15.60 -0.38
CA TRP A 101 9.81 16.10 -1.75
C TRP A 101 8.49 16.69 -2.29
N ALA A 102 7.36 16.00 -2.08
CA ALA A 102 6.08 16.40 -2.65
C ALA A 102 5.41 17.59 -1.94
N LEU A 103 5.55 17.67 -0.61
CA LEU A 103 4.83 18.62 0.26
C LEU A 103 5.77 19.55 1.04
N GLY A 104 7.07 19.50 0.76
CA GLY A 104 8.10 20.35 1.37
C GLY A 104 8.60 19.87 2.74
N SER A 105 9.54 20.62 3.30
CA SER A 105 10.30 20.26 4.52
C SER A 105 9.53 20.38 5.85
N ARG A 106 8.32 20.93 5.86
CA ARG A 106 7.50 21.02 7.08
C ARG A 106 6.41 19.97 7.05
N LEU A 107 5.31 20.26 6.36
CA LEU A 107 4.15 19.37 6.26
C LEU A 107 4.49 18.02 5.63
N GLY A 108 5.32 18.02 4.57
CA GLY A 108 5.74 16.79 3.92
C GLY A 108 6.62 15.90 4.80
N PHE A 109 7.50 16.50 5.60
CA PHE A 109 8.30 15.76 6.56
C PHE A 109 7.43 15.14 7.65
N ASP A 110 6.52 15.91 8.26
CA ASP A 110 5.66 15.42 9.34
C ASP A 110 4.70 14.31 8.87
N LEU A 111 4.09 14.49 7.68
CA LEU A 111 3.25 13.45 7.06
C LEU A 111 4.05 12.20 6.71
N GLY A 112 5.25 12.38 6.16
CA GLY A 112 6.14 11.28 5.83
C GLY A 112 6.60 10.52 7.09
N LEU A 113 6.92 11.24 8.16
CA LEU A 113 7.32 10.69 9.45
C LEU A 113 6.18 9.92 10.10
N ALA A 114 4.96 10.49 10.12
CA ALA A 114 3.78 9.82 10.62
C ALA A 114 3.49 8.53 9.84
N GLY A 115 3.60 8.58 8.50
CA GLY A 115 3.49 7.41 7.63
C GLY A 115 4.53 6.35 7.96
N GLU A 116 5.81 6.72 8.01
CA GLU A 116 6.92 5.81 8.32
C GLU A 116 6.76 5.16 9.71
N MET A 117 6.37 5.94 10.72
CA MET A 117 6.07 5.45 12.06
C MET A 117 4.95 4.43 12.04
N GLY A 118 3.83 4.74 11.38
CA GLY A 118 2.70 3.82 11.22
C GLY A 118 3.10 2.51 10.56
N PHE A 119 3.84 2.56 9.45
CA PHE A 119 4.33 1.37 8.76
C PHE A 119 5.33 0.56 9.59
N SER A 120 6.23 1.24 10.31
CA SER A 120 7.17 0.58 11.22
C SER A 120 6.46 -0.11 12.39
N SER A 121 5.31 0.40 12.83
CA SER A 121 4.47 -0.23 13.85
C SER A 121 3.81 -1.50 13.34
N ILE A 122 3.35 -1.54 12.09
CA ILE A 122 2.79 -2.75 11.47
C ILE A 122 3.84 -3.88 11.42
N ARG A 123 5.07 -3.58 11.00
CA ARG A 123 6.16 -4.59 10.95
C ARG A 123 6.52 -5.11 12.35
N TYR A 124 6.47 -4.25 13.36
CA TYR A 124 6.69 -4.64 14.75
C TYR A 124 5.55 -5.48 15.33
N LEU A 125 4.31 -5.11 15.04
CA LEU A 125 3.10 -5.86 15.37
C LEU A 125 3.19 -7.30 14.90
N GLU A 126 3.71 -7.54 13.69
CA GLU A 126 3.91 -8.90 13.17
C GLU A 126 4.82 -9.73 14.09
N GLY A 127 5.92 -9.15 14.58
CA GLY A 127 6.84 -9.78 15.52
C GLY A 127 6.19 -10.03 16.89
N GLU A 128 5.44 -9.06 17.41
CA GLU A 128 4.71 -9.19 18.67
C GLU A 128 3.65 -10.29 18.61
N VAL A 129 2.85 -10.34 17.54
CA VAL A 129 1.84 -11.40 17.35
C VAL A 129 2.49 -12.78 17.33
N ARG A 130 3.67 -12.93 16.70
CA ARG A 130 4.42 -14.20 16.73
C ARG A 130 4.89 -14.55 18.14
N ARG A 131 5.42 -13.59 18.91
CA ARG A 131 5.85 -13.79 20.31
C ARG A 131 4.68 -14.19 21.21
N VAL A 132 3.56 -13.49 21.09
CA VAL A 132 2.32 -13.82 21.82
C VAL A 132 1.86 -15.23 21.48
N ARG A 133 1.84 -15.59 20.18
CA ARG A 133 1.47 -16.95 19.75
C ARG A 133 2.37 -18.01 20.35
N GLN A 134 3.69 -17.79 20.37
CA GLN A 134 4.66 -18.70 20.99
C GLN A 134 4.43 -18.83 22.50
N ALA A 135 4.21 -17.72 23.21
CA ALA A 135 3.93 -17.73 24.64
C ALA A 135 2.65 -18.53 25.00
N TYR A 136 1.60 -18.38 24.19
CA TYR A 136 0.36 -19.13 24.35
C TYR A 136 0.55 -20.63 24.07
N GLN A 137 1.34 -20.98 23.05
CA GLN A 137 1.73 -22.37 22.77
C GLN A 137 2.50 -22.99 23.93
N LEU A 138 3.48 -22.27 24.50
CA LEU A 138 4.26 -22.71 25.66
C LEU A 138 3.37 -22.93 26.90
N LYS A 139 2.39 -22.06 27.13
CA LYS A 139 1.43 -22.21 28.24
C LYS A 139 0.26 -23.15 27.93
N LYS A 140 0.23 -23.78 26.76
CA LYS A 140 -0.88 -24.64 26.28
C LYS A 140 -2.26 -23.96 26.38
N ILE A 141 -2.31 -22.62 26.28
CA ILE A 141 -3.54 -21.85 26.31
C ILE A 141 -4.15 -21.88 24.91
N ARG A 142 -5.41 -22.30 24.80
CA ARG A 142 -6.14 -22.28 23.52
C ARG A 142 -6.45 -20.84 23.13
N VAL A 143 -6.00 -20.43 21.95
CA VAL A 143 -6.37 -19.14 21.36
C VAL A 143 -7.85 -19.21 20.97
N GLY A 144 -8.68 -18.47 21.68
CA GLY A 144 -10.11 -18.35 21.43
C GLY A 144 -10.56 -16.89 21.48
N VAL A 145 -11.85 -16.65 21.25
CA VAL A 145 -12.42 -15.28 21.21
C VAL A 145 -12.15 -14.52 22.51
N ARG A 146 -12.20 -15.21 23.66
CA ARG A 146 -11.91 -14.61 24.97
C ARG A 146 -10.44 -14.20 25.16
N SER A 147 -9.50 -14.88 24.50
CA SER A 147 -8.09 -14.47 24.54
C SER A 147 -7.76 -13.34 23.58
N LEU A 148 -8.63 -13.01 22.62
CA LEU A 148 -8.37 -11.89 21.71
C LEU A 148 -8.31 -10.56 22.45
N LEU A 149 -9.13 -10.38 23.47
CA LEU A 149 -9.23 -9.15 24.26
C LEU A 149 -7.95 -8.83 25.05
N PRO A 150 -7.36 -9.76 25.84
CA PRO A 150 -6.07 -9.52 26.48
C PRO A 150 -4.91 -9.41 25.48
N ILE A 151 -4.98 -10.10 24.34
CA ILE A 151 -3.95 -9.98 23.29
C ILE A 151 -4.02 -8.59 22.66
N SER A 152 -5.21 -8.11 22.26
CA SER A 152 -5.37 -6.83 21.61
C SER A 152 -4.98 -5.67 22.53
N THR A 153 -5.41 -5.71 23.79
CA THR A 153 -5.02 -4.71 24.79
C THR A 153 -3.51 -4.67 24.98
N GLY A 154 -2.85 -5.83 25.13
CA GLY A 154 -1.38 -5.91 25.23
C GLY A 154 -0.67 -5.32 24.00
N LEU A 155 -1.17 -5.61 22.79
CA LEU A 155 -0.63 -5.04 21.55
C LEU A 155 -0.82 -3.52 21.47
N VAL A 156 -1.99 -3.01 21.85
CA VAL A 156 -2.28 -1.57 21.87
C VAL A 156 -1.36 -0.84 22.85
N PHE A 157 -1.22 -1.35 24.08
CA PHE A 157 -0.30 -0.78 25.06
C PHE A 157 1.15 -0.83 24.57
N GLY A 158 1.57 -1.92 23.93
CA GLY A 158 2.91 -2.04 23.34
C GLY A 158 3.18 -0.99 22.26
N ILE A 159 2.20 -0.70 21.39
CA ILE A 159 2.32 0.33 20.36
C ILE A 159 2.35 1.73 20.97
N LEU A 160 1.48 2.02 21.95
CA LEU A 160 1.42 3.32 22.63
C LEU A 160 2.75 3.64 23.30
N ARG A 161 3.30 2.72 24.08
CA ARG A 161 4.59 2.89 24.75
C ARG A 161 5.72 3.10 23.75
N ARG A 162 5.72 2.35 22.65
CA ARG A 162 6.72 2.54 21.59
C ARG A 162 6.58 3.90 20.89
N ALA A 163 5.36 4.37 20.68
CA ALA A 163 5.13 5.68 20.07
C ALA A 163 5.63 6.81 20.99
N GLU A 164 5.45 6.66 22.31
CA GLU A 164 5.99 7.55 23.33
C GLU A 164 7.53 7.54 23.32
N ASP A 165 8.16 6.36 23.34
CA ASP A 165 9.62 6.23 23.24
C ASP A 165 10.17 6.89 21.96
N GLN A 166 9.45 6.74 20.84
CA GLN A 166 9.85 7.38 19.57
C GLN A 166 9.64 8.90 19.60
N ALA A 167 8.59 9.40 20.24
CA ALA A 167 8.34 10.83 20.42
C ALA A 167 9.45 11.47 21.27
N ASP A 168 9.83 10.84 22.38
CA ASP A 168 10.92 11.31 23.24
C ASP A 168 12.26 11.35 22.51
N LEU A 169 12.55 10.34 21.67
CA LEU A 169 13.74 10.34 20.83
C LEU A 169 13.75 11.46 19.78
N LEU A 170 12.59 11.80 19.22
CA LEU A 170 12.46 12.91 18.28
C LEU A 170 12.67 14.25 18.99
N LEU A 171 12.04 14.43 20.15
CA LEU A 171 12.19 15.61 21.00
C LEU A 171 13.65 15.81 21.43
N ALA A 172 14.31 14.75 21.91
CA ALA A 172 15.72 14.77 22.31
C ALA A 172 16.69 15.12 21.15
N ARG A 173 16.29 14.83 19.90
CA ARG A 173 17.03 15.21 18.69
C ARG A 173 16.72 16.62 18.20
N GLY A 174 15.86 17.36 18.91
CA GLY A 174 15.46 18.72 18.56
C GLY A 174 14.39 18.82 17.48
N TYR A 175 13.66 17.73 17.20
CA TYR A 175 12.48 17.79 16.33
C TYR A 175 11.28 18.32 17.13
N ASP A 176 10.83 19.53 16.79
CA ASP A 176 9.63 20.16 17.36
C ASP A 176 8.52 20.30 16.29
N ARG A 177 8.87 20.78 15.08
CA ARG A 177 7.97 20.88 13.92
C ARG A 177 8.71 20.76 12.60
N GLY A 178 8.30 19.82 11.74
CA GLY A 178 8.96 19.58 10.46
C GLY A 178 10.38 19.03 10.62
N GLY A 179 11.08 18.94 9.50
CA GLY A 179 12.43 18.44 9.47
C GLY A 179 12.98 18.38 8.06
N THR A 180 14.30 18.30 7.93
CA THR A 180 14.94 18.16 6.63
C THR A 180 15.30 16.71 6.40
N ALA A 181 14.67 16.09 5.41
CA ALA A 181 15.13 14.84 4.83
C ALA A 181 15.87 15.17 3.52
N CYS A 182 17.17 14.93 3.46
CA CYS A 182 17.95 15.04 2.22
C CYS A 182 17.59 13.84 1.33
N PRO A 183 16.81 14.03 0.25
CA PRO A 183 16.29 12.91 -0.50
C PRO A 183 17.36 12.35 -1.44
N GLY A 184 17.60 11.04 -1.40
CA GLY A 184 18.54 10.36 -2.29
C GLY A 184 17.78 9.42 -3.22
N PHE A 185 17.42 9.89 -4.42
CA PHE A 185 16.66 9.09 -5.39
C PHE A 185 17.62 8.49 -6.43
N ILE A 186 17.54 7.17 -6.60
CA ILE A 186 18.30 6.44 -7.61
C ILE A 186 17.28 5.87 -8.59
N ALA A 187 17.28 6.41 -9.81
CA ALA A 187 16.42 5.94 -10.88
C ALA A 187 17.20 5.06 -11.85
N THR A 188 16.64 3.91 -12.21
CA THR A 188 17.16 3.05 -13.30
C THR A 188 16.36 3.31 -14.58
N GLY A 189 16.96 3.10 -15.77
CA GLY A 189 16.24 3.25 -17.05
C GLY A 189 14.94 2.45 -17.15
N ARG A 190 14.88 1.28 -16.51
CA ARG A 190 13.66 0.46 -16.40
C ARG A 190 12.54 1.14 -15.62
N ASP A 191 12.88 1.98 -14.62
CA ASP A 191 11.88 2.69 -13.81
C ASP A 191 11.19 3.79 -14.63
N TYR A 192 11.95 4.50 -15.46
CA TYR A 192 11.38 5.47 -16.40
C TYR A 192 10.47 4.81 -17.43
N LEU A 193 10.91 3.69 -18.02
CA LEU A 193 10.09 2.95 -18.99
C LEU A 193 8.78 2.49 -18.36
N ALA A 194 8.85 1.82 -17.20
CA ALA A 194 7.67 1.28 -16.55
C ALA A 194 6.73 2.38 -16.04
N SER A 195 7.26 3.51 -15.54
CA SER A 195 6.45 4.68 -15.17
C SER A 195 5.84 5.35 -16.40
N GLY A 196 6.58 5.43 -17.51
CA GLY A 196 6.09 5.97 -18.77
C GLY A 196 4.94 5.15 -19.33
N ILE A 197 5.03 3.82 -19.29
CA ILE A 197 3.92 2.93 -19.70
C ILE A 197 2.70 3.15 -18.79
N ALA A 198 2.89 3.27 -17.47
CA ALA A 198 1.77 3.52 -16.55
C ALA A 198 1.03 4.83 -16.88
N VAL A 199 1.78 5.91 -17.14
CA VAL A 199 1.21 7.20 -17.55
C VAL A 199 0.55 7.10 -18.92
N PHE A 200 1.16 6.39 -19.87
CA PHE A 200 0.58 6.17 -21.19
C PHE A 200 -0.76 5.43 -21.11
N LEU A 201 -0.87 4.37 -20.29
CA LEU A 201 -2.12 3.66 -20.07
C LEU A 201 -3.19 4.55 -19.43
N PHE A 202 -2.79 5.39 -18.47
CA PHE A 202 -3.67 6.40 -17.89
C PHE A 202 -4.19 7.36 -18.96
N ILE A 203 -3.30 7.94 -19.78
CA ILE A 203 -3.66 8.83 -20.88
C ILE A 203 -4.60 8.10 -21.85
N LEU A 204 -4.28 6.88 -22.29
CA LEU A 204 -5.10 6.11 -23.23
C LEU A 204 -6.52 5.85 -22.70
N CYS A 205 -6.66 5.64 -21.40
CA CYS A 205 -7.95 5.39 -20.77
C CYS A 205 -8.83 6.66 -20.67
N PHE A 206 -8.21 7.84 -20.56
CA PHE A 206 -8.91 9.13 -20.43
C PHE A 206 -8.96 9.93 -21.74
N PHE A 207 -8.08 9.65 -22.71
CA PHE A 207 -8.17 10.21 -24.05
C PHE A 207 -9.39 9.60 -24.75
N PRO A 208 -10.37 10.42 -25.15
CA PRO A 208 -11.61 9.93 -25.70
C PRO A 208 -11.38 9.43 -27.12
N VAL A 209 -10.97 8.17 -27.28
CA VAL A 209 -11.26 7.44 -28.53
C VAL A 209 -12.79 7.29 -28.71
N ARG A 210 -13.57 7.53 -27.64
CA ARG A 210 -15.02 7.48 -27.63
C ARG A 210 -15.72 8.64 -28.35
N GLU A 211 -15.12 9.83 -28.45
CA GLU A 211 -15.79 10.96 -29.12
C GLU A 211 -15.67 10.91 -30.66
N PHE A 212 -14.68 10.19 -31.21
CA PHE A 212 -14.56 10.02 -32.66
C PHE A 212 -15.49 8.94 -33.24
N PHE A 213 -15.97 7.99 -32.42
CA PHE A 213 -16.82 6.89 -32.91
C PHE A 213 -18.32 7.14 -32.79
N ILE A 214 -18.77 8.18 -32.06
CA ILE A 214 -20.20 8.51 -31.93
C ILE A 214 -20.73 9.30 -33.15
N LEU A 215 -19.85 9.86 -33.98
CA LEU A 215 -20.23 10.57 -35.22
C LEU A 215 -20.30 9.65 -36.48
N ALA A 216 -20.04 8.35 -36.32
CA ALA A 216 -20.02 7.37 -37.42
C ALA A 216 -21.08 6.26 -37.26
N GLN A 217 -22.08 6.44 -36.40
CA GLN A 217 -23.17 5.49 -36.22
C GLN A 217 -24.54 6.18 -36.35
#